data_AF-A0A965X4M7-F1
#
_entry.id   AF-A0A965X4M7-F1
#
_cell.length_a   1.000
_cell.length_b   1.000
_cell.length_c   1.000
_cell.angle_alpha   90.00
_cell.angle_beta   90.00
_cell.angle_gamma   90.00
#
_symmetry.space_group_name_H-M   'P 1'
#
loop_
_entity.id
_entity.type
_entity.pdbx_description
1 polymer ?
#
loop_
_entity_poly.entity_id
_entity_poly.type
_entity_poly.pdbx_seq_one_letter_code
_entity_poly.pdbx_strand_id
1 'polypeptide(L)'
;MEKQTFDPGFGITPLYDPLGFVYGASVFGPVPENRTLEAIRPSLLQPDCAGPDIVYSIAMDVGERNDRAAMTERNLLYGAVTYARGLLGREPVRSQGHIHAISPSCGMSTCEVYEIWSGTACVYMQETAEDNPGRCFAVIANPASTPAP
;
A
#
# COMPACT_ATOMS: atom_id res chain seq x y z
N MET A 1 3.06 27.98 6.67
CA MET A 1 3.64 26.71 7.15
C MET A 1 3.94 25.86 5.94
N GLU A 2 5.21 25.63 5.63
CA GLU A 2 5.58 24.67 4.59
C GLU A 2 5.15 23.28 5.06
N LYS A 3 4.28 22.65 4.27
CA LYS A 3 3.88 21.27 4.50
C LYS A 3 5.11 20.43 4.16
N GLN A 4 5.78 19.88 5.17
CA GLN A 4 6.84 18.90 4.92
C GLN A 4 6.22 17.75 4.12
N THR A 5 6.65 17.61 2.87
CA THR A 5 6.25 16.50 2.01
C THR A 5 7.20 15.35 2.31
N PHE A 6 6.65 14.15 2.51
CA PHE A 6 7.46 12.95 2.63
C PHE A 6 8.29 12.76 1.36
N ASP A 7 9.59 12.46 1.52
CA ASP A 7 10.49 12.15 0.42
C ASP A 7 10.71 10.63 0.37
N PRO A 8 10.19 9.93 -0.67
CA PRO A 8 10.38 8.49 -0.82
C PRO A 8 11.79 8.11 -1.29
N GLY A 9 12.67 9.07 -1.56
CA GLY A 9 14.06 8.84 -1.94
C GLY A 9 14.29 8.51 -3.42
N PHE A 10 13.24 8.52 -4.24
CA PHE A 10 13.30 8.37 -5.70
C PHE A 10 12.14 9.11 -6.38
N GLY A 11 12.23 9.28 -7.71
CA GLY A 11 11.31 10.13 -8.47
C GLY A 11 9.91 9.55 -8.67
N ILE A 12 9.09 9.45 -7.62
CA ILE A 12 7.70 8.99 -7.70
C ILE A 12 6.75 10.03 -7.10
N THR A 13 5.63 10.28 -7.76
CA THR A 13 4.61 11.23 -7.29
C THR A 13 3.23 10.58 -7.27
N PRO A 14 2.53 10.53 -6.13
CA PRO A 14 1.17 10.01 -6.06
C PRO A 14 0.17 10.94 -6.75
N LEU A 15 -0.78 10.36 -7.46
CA LEU A 15 -1.96 11.03 -8.00
C LEU A 15 -3.19 10.68 -7.16
N TYR A 16 -4.09 11.65 -6.99
CA TYR A 16 -5.30 11.49 -6.18
C TYR A 16 -6.60 11.58 -6.98
N ASP A 17 -6.54 12.10 -8.21
CA ASP A 17 -7.67 12.17 -9.15
C ASP A 17 -7.15 12.24 -10.61
N PRO A 18 -7.18 11.13 -11.36
CA PRO A 18 -7.48 9.77 -10.90
C PRO A 18 -6.39 9.23 -9.95
N LEU A 19 -6.70 8.20 -9.17
CA LEU A 19 -5.69 7.51 -8.35
C LEU A 19 -4.59 6.88 -9.21
N GLY A 20 -3.34 6.95 -8.75
CA GLY A 20 -2.20 6.35 -9.45
C GLY A 20 -0.87 7.00 -9.09
N PHE A 21 0.09 6.91 -10.01
CA PHE A 21 1.45 7.41 -9.83
C PHE A 21 2.02 7.98 -11.12
N VAL A 22 2.86 9.00 -10.98
CA VAL A 22 3.77 9.48 -12.03
C VAL A 22 5.18 9.07 -11.65
N TYR A 23 5.89 8.47 -12.61
CA TYR A 23 7.29 8.08 -12.45
C TYR A 23 8.21 9.08 -13.14
N GLY A 24 9.29 9.44 -12.47
CA GLY A 24 10.40 10.19 -13.02
C GLY A 24 11.15 9.39 -14.08
N ALA A 25 11.97 10.07 -14.88
CA ALA A 25 12.64 9.47 -16.04
C ALA A 25 13.52 8.26 -15.68
N SER A 26 14.13 8.27 -14.49
CA SER A 26 15.04 7.23 -14.01
C SER A 26 14.35 6.13 -13.20
N VAL A 27 13.03 6.22 -13.01
CA VAL A 27 12.23 5.25 -12.24
C VAL A 27 11.69 4.18 -13.19
N PHE A 28 11.71 2.93 -12.73
CA PHE A 28 10.95 1.83 -13.34
C PHE A 28 9.70 1.57 -12.50
N GLY A 29 8.63 1.13 -13.16
CA GLY A 29 7.38 0.77 -12.51
C GLY A 29 6.33 0.33 -13.53
N PRO A 30 5.34 -0.47 -13.13
CA PRO A 30 4.26 -0.89 -14.02
C PRO A 30 3.21 0.21 -14.16
N VAL A 31 2.27 -0.02 -15.06
CA VAL A 31 0.99 0.72 -15.03
C VAL A 31 0.28 0.40 -13.70
N PRO A 32 -0.14 1.41 -12.91
CA PRO A 32 -0.85 1.16 -11.66
C PRO A 32 -2.14 0.35 -11.87
N GLU A 33 -2.37 -0.62 -11.00
CA GLU A 33 -3.60 -1.41 -10.93
C GLU A 33 -4.64 -0.74 -10.06
N ASN A 34 -5.83 -0.52 -10.60
CA ASN A 34 -6.97 0.01 -9.85
C ASN A 34 -7.81 -1.12 -9.27
N ARG A 35 -8.05 -1.07 -7.96
CA ARG A 35 -8.89 -2.03 -7.24
C ARG A 35 -10.24 -1.40 -7.00
N THR A 36 -11.26 -2.01 -7.59
CA THR A 36 -12.63 -1.49 -7.57
C THR A 36 -13.35 -1.89 -6.29
N LEU A 37 -14.43 -1.18 -5.98
CA LEU A 37 -15.35 -1.57 -4.91
C LEU A 37 -15.85 -3.00 -5.11
N GLU A 38 -16.32 -3.31 -6.33
CA GLU A 38 -16.80 -4.64 -6.71
C GLU A 38 -15.78 -5.75 -6.42
N ALA A 39 -14.50 -5.51 -6.69
CA ALA A 39 -13.45 -6.50 -6.47
C ALA A 39 -13.24 -6.84 -4.99
N ILE A 40 -13.52 -5.91 -4.07
CA ILE A 40 -13.26 -6.12 -2.63
C ILE A 40 -14.51 -6.42 -1.80
N ARG A 41 -15.72 -6.31 -2.38
CA ARG A 41 -17.00 -6.56 -1.70
C ARG A 41 -17.04 -7.84 -0.86
N PRO A 42 -16.50 -8.99 -1.30
CA PRO A 42 -16.55 -10.22 -0.51
C PRO A 42 -15.84 -10.13 0.84
N SER A 43 -14.92 -9.17 1.01
CA SER A 43 -14.19 -8.96 2.26
C SER A 43 -14.85 -7.94 3.20
N LEU A 44 -15.85 -7.17 2.73
CA LEU A 44 -16.42 -6.04 3.47
C LEU A 44 -17.40 -6.50 4.54
N LEU A 45 -17.50 -5.73 5.64
CA LEU A 45 -18.51 -5.94 6.67
C LEU A 45 -19.92 -5.82 6.09
N GLN A 46 -20.09 -4.91 5.12
CA GLN A 46 -21.34 -4.70 4.39
C GLN A 46 -21.06 -4.82 2.88
N PRO A 47 -21.19 -6.02 2.28
CA PRO A 47 -20.86 -6.24 0.88
C PRO A 47 -21.62 -5.34 -0.09
N ASP A 48 -22.87 -4.97 0.21
CA ASP A 48 -23.72 -4.11 -0.64
C ASP A 48 -23.55 -2.61 -0.36
N CYS A 49 -22.51 -2.22 0.37
CA CYS A 49 -22.31 -0.82 0.72
C CYS A 49 -22.01 0.08 -0.49
N ALA A 50 -22.28 1.37 -0.33
CA ALA A 50 -21.79 2.41 -1.22
C ALA A 50 -20.36 2.83 -0.82
N GLY A 51 -19.60 3.31 -1.80
CA GLY A 51 -18.22 3.75 -1.65
C GLY A 51 -17.67 4.28 -2.97
N PRO A 52 -16.39 4.64 -3.02
CA PRO A 52 -15.74 5.06 -4.26
C PRO A 52 -15.61 3.88 -5.24
N ASP A 53 -15.84 4.12 -6.54
CA ASP A 53 -15.76 3.09 -7.58
C ASP A 53 -14.38 2.43 -7.63
N ILE A 54 -13.32 3.25 -7.59
CA ILE A 54 -11.94 2.82 -7.35
C ILE A 54 -11.61 3.07 -5.89
N VAL A 55 -11.29 2.00 -5.16
CA VAL A 55 -11.00 2.05 -3.73
C VAL A 55 -9.53 2.38 -3.47
N TYR A 56 -8.62 1.77 -4.24
CA TYR A 56 -7.20 2.07 -4.18
C TYR A 56 -6.51 1.77 -5.52
N SER A 57 -5.38 2.43 -5.76
CA SER A 57 -4.49 2.17 -6.90
C SER A 57 -3.13 1.74 -6.39
N ILE A 58 -2.57 0.68 -6.96
CA ILE A 58 -1.31 0.09 -6.51
C ILE A 58 -0.35 -0.15 -7.68
N ALA A 59 0.92 0.19 -7.48
CA ALA A 59 2.00 -0.14 -8.38
C ALA A 59 3.04 -0.99 -7.64
N MET A 60 3.09 -2.28 -7.96
CA MET A 60 4.10 -3.21 -7.45
C MET A 60 5.35 -3.18 -8.33
N ASP A 61 6.52 -3.49 -7.79
CA ASP A 61 7.79 -3.50 -8.55
C ASP A 61 8.14 -2.11 -9.11
N VAL A 62 8.19 -1.12 -8.21
CA VAL A 62 8.60 0.25 -8.53
C VAL A 62 9.92 0.59 -7.84
N GLY A 63 10.79 1.35 -8.49
CA GLY A 63 12.04 1.77 -7.89
C GLY A 63 12.96 2.53 -8.83
N GLU A 64 14.11 2.96 -8.31
CA GLU A 64 15.13 3.63 -9.10
C GLU A 64 15.90 2.63 -9.97
N ARG A 65 16.09 2.92 -11.27
CA ARG A 65 16.73 1.98 -12.21
C ARG A 65 18.13 1.55 -11.78
N ASN A 66 18.88 2.45 -11.14
CA ASN A 66 20.22 2.18 -10.66
C ASN A 66 20.22 1.17 -9.48
N ASP A 67 19.13 1.10 -8.72
CA ASP A 67 19.01 0.20 -7.56
C ASP A 67 18.44 -1.17 -7.92
N ARG A 68 17.88 -1.33 -9.13
CA ARG A 68 17.17 -2.55 -9.56
C ARG A 68 18.01 -3.82 -9.40
N ALA A 69 19.29 -3.77 -9.73
CA ALA A 69 20.19 -4.92 -9.58
C ALA A 69 20.33 -5.31 -8.10
N ALA A 70 20.50 -4.32 -7.23
CA ALA A 70 20.68 -4.53 -5.79
C ALA A 70 19.36 -4.95 -5.10
N MET A 71 18.21 -4.47 -5.58
CA MET A 71 16.89 -4.95 -5.16
C MET A 71 16.70 -6.43 -5.53
N THR A 72 17.03 -6.80 -6.77
CA THR A 72 16.89 -8.17 -7.28
C THR A 72 17.80 -9.14 -6.52
N GLU A 73 19.07 -8.79 -6.32
CA GLU A 73 20.04 -9.61 -5.56
C GLU A 73 19.55 -9.92 -4.15
N ARG A 74 18.80 -8.99 -3.54
CA ARG A 74 18.27 -9.10 -2.17
C ARG A 74 16.83 -9.61 -2.12
N ASN A 75 16.22 -9.95 -3.25
CA ASN A 75 14.80 -10.32 -3.35
C ASN A 75 13.86 -9.28 -2.72
N LEU A 76 14.15 -8.00 -2.92
CA LEU A 76 13.33 -6.89 -2.42
C LEU A 76 12.32 -6.46 -3.49
N LEU A 77 11.09 -6.27 -3.05
CA LEU A 77 10.00 -5.71 -3.84
C LEU A 77 9.50 -4.45 -3.12
N TYR A 78 9.46 -3.33 -3.85
CA TYR A 78 8.83 -2.11 -3.36
C TYR A 78 7.52 -1.89 -4.11
N GLY A 79 6.46 -1.59 -3.37
CA GLY A 79 5.14 -1.28 -3.90
C GLY A 79 4.64 0.05 -3.34
N ALA A 80 3.98 0.84 -4.17
CA ALA A 80 3.34 2.09 -3.77
C ALA A 80 1.82 1.97 -3.92
N VAL A 81 1.07 2.43 -2.91
CA VAL A 81 -0.40 2.39 -2.92
C VAL A 81 -1.00 3.74 -2.54
N THR A 82 -2.04 4.15 -3.28
CA THR A 82 -2.89 5.31 -2.95
C THR A 82 -4.31 4.84 -2.69
N TYR A 83 -4.95 5.39 -1.67
CA TYR A 83 -6.33 5.06 -1.30
C TYR A 83 -7.27 6.22 -1.64
N ALA A 84 -8.48 5.91 -2.07
CA ALA A 84 -9.55 6.88 -2.22
C ALA A 84 -9.93 7.49 -0.86
N ARG A 85 -10.37 8.75 -0.87
CA ARG A 85 -10.95 9.36 0.32
C ARG A 85 -12.36 8.79 0.58
N GLY A 86 -12.75 8.71 1.85
CA GLY A 86 -14.12 8.41 2.24
C GLY A 86 -14.26 7.10 3.02
N LEU A 87 -15.42 6.48 2.87
CA LEU A 87 -15.82 5.27 3.59
C LEU A 87 -16.35 4.21 2.61
N LEU A 88 -16.31 2.97 3.07
CA LEU A 88 -16.99 1.81 2.49
C LEU A 88 -18.15 1.47 3.42
N GLY A 89 -19.33 2.05 3.16
CA GLY A 89 -20.45 2.04 4.11
C GLY A 89 -20.07 2.68 5.45
N ARG A 90 -19.81 1.86 6.46
CA ARG A 90 -19.41 2.29 7.82
C ARG A 90 -17.93 2.02 8.13
N GLU A 91 -17.20 1.39 7.22
CA GLU A 91 -15.77 1.10 7.35
C GLU A 91 -14.94 2.22 6.71
N PRO A 92 -13.71 2.50 7.20
CA PRO A 92 -12.76 3.28 6.44
C PRO A 92 -12.42 2.57 5.12
N VAL A 93 -12.03 3.36 4.11
CA VAL A 93 -11.42 2.79 2.89
C VAL A 93 -10.20 1.96 3.27
N ARG A 94 -10.13 0.73 2.74
CA ARG A 94 -9.06 -0.24 3.01
C ARG A 94 -8.79 -1.13 1.80
N SER A 95 -7.68 -1.85 1.85
CA SER A 95 -7.39 -2.92 0.89
C SER A 95 -8.19 -4.19 1.22
N GLN A 96 -8.14 -5.15 0.29
CA GLN A 96 -8.72 -6.49 0.49
C GLN A 96 -8.06 -7.26 1.67
N GLY A 97 -6.81 -6.94 1.99
CA GLY A 97 -5.97 -7.75 2.88
C GLY A 97 -5.46 -9.03 2.18
N HIS A 98 -4.38 -9.60 2.69
CA HIS A 98 -3.83 -10.86 2.19
C HIS A 98 -2.90 -11.51 3.22
N ILE A 99 -2.62 -12.80 3.03
CA ILE A 99 -1.55 -13.52 3.72
C ILE A 99 -0.39 -13.67 2.73
N HIS A 100 0.81 -13.33 3.16
CA HIS A 100 2.02 -13.53 2.38
C HIS A 100 2.25 -15.02 2.07
N ALA A 101 2.55 -15.30 0.81
CA ALA A 101 3.01 -16.62 0.40
C ALA A 101 4.40 -16.92 1.00
N ILE A 102 4.69 -18.22 1.17
CA ILE A 102 6.03 -18.66 1.55
C ILE A 102 6.98 -18.38 0.39
N SER A 103 8.00 -17.54 0.63
CA SER A 103 8.98 -17.19 -0.38
C SER A 103 9.91 -18.38 -0.68
N PRO A 104 10.11 -18.74 -1.96
CA PRO A 104 11.11 -19.75 -2.35
C PRO A 104 12.54 -19.37 -1.97
N SER A 105 12.85 -18.08 -1.81
CA SER A 105 14.22 -17.61 -1.54
C SER A 105 14.66 -17.85 -0.08
N CYS A 106 13.72 -17.90 0.86
CA CYS A 106 14.02 -18.04 2.30
C CYS A 106 13.19 -19.10 3.03
N GLY A 107 12.21 -19.72 2.37
CA GLY A 107 11.36 -20.75 2.97
C GLY A 107 10.41 -20.25 4.05
N MET A 108 10.17 -18.93 4.12
CA MET A 108 9.31 -18.28 5.11
C MET A 108 8.39 -17.26 4.45
N SER A 109 7.31 -16.91 5.15
CA SER A 109 6.54 -15.72 4.85
C SER A 109 7.41 -14.49 5.11
N THR A 110 7.54 -13.60 4.12
CA THR A 110 8.41 -12.43 4.22
C THR A 110 7.79 -11.36 5.12
N CYS A 111 8.59 -10.54 5.78
CA CYS A 111 8.06 -9.34 6.43
C CYS A 111 7.75 -8.25 5.39
N GLU A 112 6.91 -7.30 5.79
CA GLU A 112 6.67 -6.06 5.04
C GLU A 112 7.01 -4.85 5.90
N VAL A 113 7.54 -3.81 5.29
CA VAL A 113 7.77 -2.52 5.93
C VAL A 113 6.92 -1.49 5.21
N TYR A 114 6.13 -0.75 5.98
CA TYR A 114 5.24 0.29 5.46
C TYR A 114 5.79 1.68 5.74
N GLU A 115 5.78 2.52 4.72
CA GLU A 115 6.08 3.95 4.81
C GLU A 115 4.80 4.74 4.55
N ILE A 116 4.42 5.63 5.46
CA ILE A 116 3.26 6.48 5.27
C ILE A 116 3.71 7.79 4.66
N TRP A 117 3.34 8.03 3.40
CA TRP A 117 3.76 9.24 2.68
C TRP A 117 2.83 10.44 2.93
N SER A 118 1.54 10.17 3.16
CA SER A 118 0.51 11.18 3.34
C SER A 118 -0.71 10.60 4.06
N GLY A 119 -1.48 11.47 4.74
CA GLY A 119 -2.67 11.08 5.49
C GLY A 119 -2.35 10.27 6.75
N THR A 120 -3.33 9.53 7.25
CA THR A 120 -3.17 8.64 8.40
C THR A 120 -3.56 7.24 7.98
N ALA A 121 -2.71 6.26 8.28
CA ALA A 121 -2.95 4.86 7.99
C ALA A 121 -3.20 4.07 9.27
N CYS A 122 -3.99 3.01 9.16
CA CYS A 122 -4.11 1.97 10.17
C CYS A 122 -3.70 0.65 9.53
N VAL A 123 -2.61 0.04 10.00
CA VAL A 123 -2.20 -1.30 9.60
C VAL A 123 -2.82 -2.28 10.58
N TYR A 124 -3.80 -3.04 10.11
CA TYR A 124 -4.45 -4.10 10.87
C TYR A 124 -3.83 -5.46 10.51
N MET A 125 -3.46 -6.23 11.52
CA MET A 125 -2.81 -7.54 11.39
C MET A 125 -3.49 -8.55 12.30
N GLN A 126 -3.60 -9.79 11.84
CA GLN A 126 -4.20 -10.91 12.56
C GLN A 126 -3.37 -12.18 12.36
N GLU A 127 -3.48 -13.15 13.28
CA GLU A 127 -2.70 -14.38 13.23
C GLU A 127 -3.15 -15.33 12.12
N THR A 128 -4.46 -15.39 11.87
CA THR A 128 -5.07 -16.28 10.86
C THR A 128 -6.17 -15.55 10.09
N ALA A 129 -6.58 -16.11 8.94
CA ALA A 129 -7.76 -15.66 8.20
C ALA A 129 -8.99 -16.54 8.45
N GLU A 130 -8.98 -17.30 9.54
CA GLU A 130 -10.13 -18.11 9.99
C GLU A 130 -11.16 -17.22 10.67
N ASP A 131 -12.39 -17.73 10.88
CA ASP A 131 -13.45 -17.01 11.59
C ASP A 131 -13.04 -16.53 12.99
N ASN A 132 -12.14 -17.26 13.65
CA ASN A 132 -11.47 -16.81 14.85
C ASN A 132 -10.03 -16.36 14.50
N PRO A 133 -9.77 -15.04 14.45
CA PRO A 133 -8.50 -14.50 13.95
C PRO A 133 -7.34 -14.65 14.95
N GLY A 134 -7.61 -15.12 16.17
CA GLY A 134 -6.64 -15.14 17.26
C GLY A 134 -6.29 -13.72 17.71
N ARG A 135 -5.00 -13.45 17.91
CA ARG A 135 -4.50 -12.12 18.29
C ARG A 135 -4.58 -11.18 17.09
N CYS A 136 -5.13 -9.99 17.35
CA CYS A 136 -5.22 -8.93 16.38
C CYS A 136 -4.49 -7.68 16.88
N PHE A 137 -3.84 -6.98 15.97
CA PHE A 137 -3.10 -5.75 16.23
C PHE A 137 -3.54 -4.67 15.25
N ALA A 138 -3.68 -3.44 15.73
CA ALA A 138 -3.95 -2.27 14.91
C ALA A 138 -2.90 -1.20 15.23
N VAL A 139 -2.13 -0.80 14.22
CA VAL A 139 -1.08 0.21 14.36
C VAL A 139 -1.48 1.43 13.55
N ILE A 140 -1.68 2.57 14.23
CA ILE A 140 -1.95 3.84 13.59
C ILE A 140 -0.60 4.51 13.28
N ALA A 141 -0.39 4.88 12.03
CA ALA A 141 0.81 5.53 11.54
C ALA A 141 0.47 6.82 10.79
N ASN A 142 1.30 7.84 11.02
CA ASN A 142 1.25 9.12 10.34
C ASN A 142 2.51 9.29 9.47
N PRO A 143 2.55 10.27 8.57
CA PRO A 143 3.71 10.45 7.73
C PRO A 143 4.93 10.83 8.57
N ALA A 144 6.06 10.20 8.30
CA ALA A 144 7.30 10.62 8.92
C ALA A 144 7.65 12.02 8.41
N SER A 145 7.97 12.94 9.32
CA SER A 145 8.73 14.13 8.93
C SER A 145 10.10 13.67 8.47
N THR A 146 10.59 14.18 7.33
CA THR A 146 11.99 14.01 6.95
C THR A 146 12.87 14.40 8.15
N PRO A 147 13.82 13.55 8.60
CA PRO A 147 14.86 14.02 9.50
C PRO A 147 15.54 15.21 8.83
N ALA A 148 15.66 16.34 9.52
CA ALA A 148 16.54 17.39 9.05
C ALA A 148 17.96 16.79 8.90
N PRO A 149 18.69 17.11 7.81
CA PRO A 149 20.04 16.60 7.59
C PRO A 149 21.00 16.95 8.74
#